data_AF-A0A920S2P9-F1
#
_entry.id   AF-A0A920S2P9-F1
#
_cell.length_a   1.000
_cell.length_b   1.000
_cell.length_c   1.000
_cell.angle_alpha   90.00
_cell.angle_beta   90.00
_cell.angle_gamma   90.00
#
_symmetry.space_group_name_H-M   'P 1'
#
loop_
_entity.id
_entity.type
_entity.pdbx_description
1 polymer ?
#
loop_
_entity_poly.entity_id
_entity_poly.type
_entity_poly.pdbx_seq_one_letter_code
_entity_poly.pdbx_strand_id
1 'polypeptide(L)'
;MARYLGPKCKLSRREGTDLFLKSGIKPIENKCKLNTIPGSKVGSRRERLSDYGIQLREKQKLRRMYGVLEKQFRNYYKKASKAKGSTGENLLKLLETRLDNMVYRMGFAVTRAEARQLVSHKAIIVNGP
;
A
#
# COMPACT_ATOMS: atom_id res chain seq x y z
N MET A 1 5.29 15.89 -5.46
CA MET A 1 4.47 14.66 -5.64
C MET A 1 3.62 14.41 -4.41
N ALA A 2 2.30 14.23 -4.58
CA ALA A 2 1.42 13.96 -3.45
C ALA A 2 1.58 12.51 -2.93
N ARG A 3 1.84 12.36 -1.62
CA ARG A 3 2.01 11.06 -0.94
C ARG A 3 1.62 11.17 0.54
N TYR A 4 1.33 10.03 1.17
CA TYR A 4 1.15 9.98 2.62
C TYR A 4 2.51 10.07 3.34
N LEU A 5 2.69 11.12 4.14
CA LEU A 5 3.91 11.38 4.93
C LEU A 5 3.74 11.08 6.43
N GLY A 6 2.55 10.64 6.85
CA GLY A 6 2.24 10.42 8.25
C GLY A 6 2.77 9.10 8.85
N PRO A 7 2.37 8.78 10.09
CA PRO A 7 2.83 7.59 10.80
C PRO A 7 2.43 6.28 10.12
N LYS A 8 3.41 5.55 9.57
CA LYS A 8 3.17 4.30 8.82
C LYS A 8 2.65 3.15 9.69
N CYS A 9 3.12 3.00 10.93
CA CYS A 9 2.61 1.98 11.87
C CYS A 9 1.11 2.14 12.15
N LYS A 10 0.58 3.37 12.09
CA LYS A 10 -0.86 3.62 12.26
C LYS A 10 -1.68 2.94 11.18
N LEU A 11 -1.16 2.89 9.95
CA LEU A 11 -1.82 2.24 8.82
C LEU A 11 -1.84 0.72 8.99
N SER A 12 -0.71 0.10 9.31
CA SER A 12 -0.62 -1.36 9.53
C SER A 12 -1.50 -1.80 10.70
N ARG A 13 -1.49 -1.06 11.81
CA ARG A 13 -2.38 -1.32 12.97
C ARG A 13 -3.85 -1.19 12.62
N ARG A 14 -4.23 -0.27 11.73
CA ARG A 14 -5.63 -0.10 11.31
C ARG A 14 -6.11 -1.23 10.41
N GLU A 15 -5.24 -1.75 9.56
CA GLU A 15 -5.56 -2.88 8.66
C GLU A 15 -5.28 -4.25 9.29
N GLY A 16 -4.76 -4.28 10.53
CA GLY A 16 -4.50 -5.51 11.29
C GLY A 16 -3.48 -6.46 10.65
N THR A 17 -2.71 -5.99 9.67
CA THR A 17 -1.78 -6.79 8.87
C THR A 17 -0.54 -5.97 8.55
N ASP A 18 0.58 -6.65 8.27
CA ASP A 18 1.75 -5.94 7.77
C ASP A 18 1.51 -5.44 6.34
N LEU A 19 1.79 -4.17 6.12
CA LEU A 19 1.64 -3.48 4.84
C LEU A 19 3.00 -3.28 4.14
N PHE A 20 4.09 -3.80 4.71
CA PHE A 20 5.46 -3.69 4.17
C PHE A 20 5.90 -2.22 3.97
N LEU A 21 5.44 -1.34 4.87
CA LEU A 21 5.73 0.10 4.83
C LEU A 21 6.99 0.49 5.61
N LYS A 22 7.53 -0.46 6.39
CA LYS A 22 8.75 -0.35 7.17
C LYS A 22 9.72 -1.45 6.72
N SER A 23 11.01 -1.22 6.94
CA SER A 23 12.05 -2.19 6.58
C SER A 23 11.85 -3.55 7.24
N GLY A 24 12.37 -4.61 6.64
CA GLY A 24 12.35 -5.97 7.21
C GLY A 24 13.38 -6.22 8.32
N ILE A 25 14.29 -5.27 8.59
CA ILE A 25 15.44 -5.43 9.51
C ILE A 25 15.05 -5.88 10.92
N LYS A 26 13.89 -5.46 11.40
CA LYS A 26 13.29 -5.92 12.66
C LYS A 26 11.86 -6.34 12.37
N PRO A 27 11.33 -7.38 13.04
CA PRO A 27 9.95 -7.82 12.84
C PRO A 27 8.97 -6.67 13.16
N ILE A 28 7.84 -6.68 12.46
CA ILE A 28 6.82 -5.63 12.59
C ILE A 28 6.26 -5.52 14.01
N GLU A 29 6.21 -6.63 14.74
CA GLU A 29 5.71 -6.71 16.12
C GLU A 29 6.55 -5.86 17.09
N ASN A 30 7.87 -5.83 16.88
CA ASN A 30 8.79 -5.00 17.66
C ASN A 30 8.67 -3.51 17.32
N LYS A 31 8.11 -3.17 16.16
CA LYS A 31 7.97 -1.77 15.67
C LYS A 31 6.59 -1.19 15.97
N CYS A 32 5.55 -2.01 15.87
CA CYS A 32 4.17 -1.58 15.93
C CYS A 32 3.34 -2.60 16.73
N LYS A 33 2.54 -2.12 17.70
CA LYS A 33 1.55 -2.94 18.41
C LYS A 33 0.35 -3.25 17.51
N LEU A 34 0.46 -4.27 16.64
CA LEU A 34 -0.53 -4.62 15.60
C LEU A 34 -1.93 -4.89 16.15
N ASN A 35 -2.02 -5.53 17.32
CA ASN A 35 -3.30 -5.92 17.90
C ASN A 35 -4.14 -4.72 18.37
N THR A 36 -3.51 -3.57 18.60
CA THR A 36 -4.16 -2.36 19.11
C THR A 36 -4.59 -1.45 17.97
N ILE A 37 -5.90 -1.27 17.76
CA ILE A 37 -6.44 -0.34 16.77
C ILE A 37 -6.01 1.10 17.13
N PRO A 38 -5.55 1.91 16.17
CA PRO A 38 -5.15 3.28 16.46
C PRO A 38 -6.35 4.14 16.85
N GLY A 39 -6.21 4.91 17.93
CA GLY A 39 -7.26 5.79 18.46
C GLY A 39 -8.26 5.09 19.39
N SER A 40 -8.18 3.77 19.54
CA SER A 40 -9.02 3.01 20.46
C SER A 40 -8.42 2.99 21.88
N LYS A 41 -9.30 3.04 22.89
CA LYS A 41 -8.91 2.79 24.29
C LYS A 41 -8.42 1.34 24.43
N VAL A 42 -7.43 1.11 25.29
CA VAL A 42 -6.96 -0.25 25.61
C VAL A 42 -8.13 -1.07 26.14
N GLY A 43 -8.38 -2.26 25.57
CA GLY A 43 -9.50 -3.12 25.94
C GLY A 43 -10.82 -2.88 25.20
N SER A 44 -10.90 -1.93 24.27
CA SER A 44 -12.12 -1.75 23.48
C SER A 44 -12.41 -2.97 22.59
N ARG A 45 -13.61 -3.52 22.67
CA ARG A 45 -14.06 -4.61 21.79
C ARG A 45 -14.05 -4.15 20.33
N ARG A 46 -13.58 -5.01 19.43
CA ARG A 46 -13.68 -4.74 17.99
C ARG A 46 -15.15 -4.80 17.58
N GLU A 47 -15.66 -3.70 17.04
CA GLU A 47 -16.99 -3.67 16.46
C GLU A 47 -17.05 -4.56 15.21
N ARG A 48 -18.18 -5.24 15.04
CA ARG A 48 -18.46 -5.99 13.82
C ARG A 48 -18.61 -5.00 12.66
N LEU A 49 -17.79 -5.17 11.63
CA LEU A 49 -17.87 -4.33 10.44
C LEU A 49 -19.11 -4.72 9.60
N SER A 50 -19.73 -3.72 8.99
CA SER A 50 -20.72 -3.93 7.92
C SER A 50 -20.04 -4.41 6.63
N ASP A 51 -20.80 -4.93 5.68
CA ASP A 51 -20.29 -5.39 4.38
C ASP A 51 -19.57 -4.27 3.62
N TYR A 52 -20.14 -3.05 3.63
CA TYR A 52 -19.47 -1.86 3.11
C TYR A 52 -18.15 -1.58 3.84
N GLY A 53 -18.15 -1.73 5.17
CA GLY A 53 -16.94 -1.58 5.99
C GLY A 53 -15.84 -2.56 5.58
N ILE A 54 -16.18 -3.82 5.32
CA ILE A 54 -15.25 -4.85 4.87
C ILE A 54 -14.66 -4.48 3.51
N GLN A 55 -15.50 -4.16 2.52
CA GLN A 55 -15.05 -3.75 1.18
C GLN A 55 -14.17 -2.50 1.23
N LEU A 56 -14.54 -1.51 2.06
CA LEU A 56 -13.76 -0.31 2.26
C LEU A 56 -12.38 -0.64 2.85
N ARG A 57 -12.26 -1.57 3.81
CA ARG A 57 -10.97 -1.97 4.38
C ARG A 57 -10.07 -2.61 3.34
N GLU A 58 -10.59 -3.56 2.55
CA GLU A 58 -9.79 -4.20 1.51
C GLU A 58 -9.31 -3.21 0.44
N LYS A 59 -10.17 -2.28 0.02
CA LYS A 59 -9.77 -1.18 -0.86
C LYS A 59 -8.65 -0.33 -0.25
N GLN A 60 -8.80 0.04 1.03
CA GLN A 60 -7.83 0.86 1.75
C GLN A 60 -6.50 0.15 1.95
N LYS A 61 -6.52 -1.16 2.23
CA LYS A 61 -5.36 -2.01 2.38
C LYS A 61 -4.52 -2.02 1.11
N LEU A 62 -5.10 -2.36 -0.03
CA LEU A 62 -4.41 -2.32 -1.32
C LEU A 62 -3.84 -0.93 -1.62
N ARG A 63 -4.66 0.11 -1.44
CA ARG A 63 -4.22 1.50 -1.68
C ARG A 63 -3.01 1.89 -0.85
N ARG A 64 -2.98 1.48 0.43
CA ARG A 64 -1.88 1.77 1.36
C ARG A 64 -0.64 0.95 1.04
N MET A 65 -0.79 -0.33 0.70
CA MET A 65 0.33 -1.20 0.32
C MET A 65 1.12 -0.61 -0.85
N TYR A 66 0.43 -0.20 -1.92
CA TYR A 66 1.08 0.40 -3.10
C TYR A 66 1.36 1.90 -2.96
N GLY A 67 0.93 2.55 -1.88
CA GLY A 67 1.14 3.98 -1.65
C GLY A 67 0.48 4.89 -2.70
N VAL A 68 -0.69 4.50 -3.22
CA VAL A 68 -1.40 5.21 -4.30
C VAL A 68 -2.51 6.10 -3.71
N LEU A 69 -2.79 7.26 -4.33
CA LEU A 69 -3.90 8.13 -3.92
C LEU A 69 -5.24 7.60 -4.44
N GLU A 70 -6.36 7.94 -3.78
CA GLU A 70 -7.70 7.47 -4.16
C GLU A 70 -8.05 7.77 -5.62
N LYS A 71 -7.78 9.01 -6.07
CA LYS A 71 -8.06 9.42 -7.46
C LYS A 71 -7.31 8.56 -8.46
N GLN A 72 -6.04 8.29 -8.19
CA GLN A 72 -5.20 7.45 -9.05
C GLN A 72 -5.63 5.98 -8.99
N PHE A 73 -5.98 5.46 -7.81
CA PHE A 73 -6.49 4.10 -7.63
C PHE A 73 -7.81 3.88 -8.38
N ARG A 74 -8.75 4.83 -8.28
CA ARG A 74 -10.01 4.82 -9.03
C ARG A 74 -9.76 4.82 -10.54
N ASN A 75 -8.76 5.56 -11.01
CA ASN A 75 -8.39 5.57 -12.43
C ASN A 75 -7.83 4.21 -12.87
N TYR A 76 -7.00 3.55 -12.05
CA TYR A 76 -6.55 2.18 -12.34
C TYR A 76 -7.71 1.19 -12.38
N TYR A 77 -8.64 1.29 -11.44
CA TYR A 77 -9.84 0.43 -11.46
C TYR A 77 -10.66 0.62 -12.73
N LYS A 78 -10.91 1.88 -13.15
CA LYS A 78 -11.60 2.18 -14.42
C LYS A 78 -10.86 1.65 -15.65
N LYS A 79 -9.52 1.62 -15.62
CA LYS A 79 -8.71 1.03 -16.69
C LYS A 79 -8.82 -0.50 -16.67
N ALA A 80 -8.71 -1.10 -15.49
CA ALA A 80 -8.82 -2.55 -15.29
C ALA A 80 -10.20 -3.09 -15.71
N SER A 81 -11.28 -2.36 -15.42
CA SER A 81 -12.66 -2.77 -15.77
C SER A 81 -12.96 -2.69 -17.26
N LYS A 82 -12.16 -1.95 -18.03
CA LYS A 82 -12.28 -1.87 -19.50
C LYS A 82 -11.43 -2.91 -20.21
N ALA A 83 -10.44 -3.47 -19.53
CA ALA A 83 -9.59 -4.51 -20.10
C ALA A 83 -10.33 -5.86 -20.11
N LYS A 84 -10.02 -6.69 -21.11
CA LYS A 84 -10.57 -8.05 -21.19
C LYS A 84 -10.08 -8.90 -20.02
N GLY A 85 -10.91 -9.84 -19.56
CA GLY A 85 -10.59 -10.76 -18.46
C GLY A 85 -11.06 -10.28 -17.07
N SER A 86 -10.49 -10.86 -16.01
CA SER A 86 -10.87 -10.56 -14.63
C SER A 86 -10.42 -9.17 -14.20
N THR A 87 -11.37 -8.30 -13.84
CA THR A 87 -11.10 -6.93 -13.37
C THR A 87 -10.16 -6.89 -12.16
N GLY A 88 -10.27 -7.86 -11.25
CA GLY A 88 -9.43 -7.95 -10.05
C GLY A 88 -7.97 -8.22 -10.39
N GLU A 89 -7.72 -9.20 -11.26
CA GLU A 89 -6.37 -9.52 -11.75
C GLU A 89 -5.79 -8.36 -12.55
N ASN A 90 -6.59 -7.75 -13.43
CA ASN A 90 -6.16 -6.61 -14.23
C ASN A 90 -5.76 -5.42 -13.34
N LEU A 91 -6.50 -5.17 -12.25
CA LEU A 91 -6.14 -4.15 -11.28
C LEU A 91 -4.80 -4.46 -10.60
N LEU A 92 -4.59 -5.70 -10.15
CA LEU A 92 -3.34 -6.11 -9.51
C LEU A 92 -2.15 -6.02 -10.48
N LYS A 93 -2.33 -6.46 -11.73
CA LYS A 93 -1.32 -6.31 -12.80
C LYS A 93 -0.92 -4.85 -12.98
N LEU A 94 -1.89 -3.93 -13.09
CA LEU A 94 -1.63 -2.49 -13.24
C LEU A 94 -0.92 -1.86 -12.02
N LEU A 95 -1.16 -2.39 -10.82
CA LEU A 95 -0.48 -1.93 -9.61
C LEU A 95 0.95 -2.46 -9.53
N GLU A 96 1.17 -3.70 -9.95
CA GLU A 96 2.50 -4.33 -9.95
C GLU A 96 3.44 -3.74 -11.01
N THR A 97 2.92 -3.33 -12.18
CA THR A 97 3.73 -2.75 -13.28
C THR A 97 4.20 -1.32 -13.07
N ARG A 98 3.86 -0.69 -11.93
CA ARG A 98 4.34 0.66 -11.64
C ARG A 98 5.85 0.67 -11.43
N LEU A 99 6.54 1.67 -11.98
CA LEU A 99 8.01 1.78 -11.88
C LEU A 99 8.51 1.78 -10.43
N ASP A 100 7.89 2.54 -9.53
CA ASP A 100 8.25 2.54 -8.11
C ASP A 100 8.04 1.18 -7.43
N ASN A 101 7.03 0.43 -7.86
CA ASN A 101 6.79 -0.91 -7.35
C ASN A 101 7.77 -1.94 -7.94
N MET A 102 8.11 -1.86 -9.23
CA MET A 102 9.12 -2.72 -9.84
C MET A 102 10.50 -2.53 -9.19
N VAL A 103 10.91 -1.28 -8.93
CA VAL A 103 12.17 -0.97 -8.22
C VAL A 103 12.18 -1.60 -6.82
N TYR A 104 11.06 -1.55 -6.10
CA TYR A 104 10.91 -2.24 -4.82
C TYR A 104 10.97 -3.77 -4.96
N ARG A 105 10.30 -4.35 -5.96
CA ARG A 105 10.29 -5.81 -6.22
C ARG A 105 11.67 -6.34 -6.61
N MET A 106 12.47 -5.55 -7.34
CA MET A 106 13.86 -5.87 -7.71
C MET A 106 14.84 -5.75 -6.53
N GLY A 107 14.41 -5.24 -5.38
CA GLY A 107 15.26 -5.12 -4.20
C GLY A 107 16.18 -3.90 -4.18
N PHE A 108 16.08 -2.99 -5.15
CA PHE A 108 16.87 -1.74 -5.17
C PHE A 108 16.47 -0.75 -4.06
N ALA A 109 15.33 -0.97 -3.42
CA ALA A 109 14.88 -0.21 -2.27
C ALA A 109 14.21 -1.13 -1.26
N VAL A 110 14.40 -0.84 0.03
CA VAL A 110 13.84 -1.64 1.12
C VAL A 110 12.34 -1.38 1.30
N THR A 111 11.87 -0.18 0.94
CA THR A 111 10.44 0.16 0.97
C THR A 111 9.98 0.82 -0.32
N ARG A 112 8.68 0.70 -0.63
CA ARG A 112 8.08 1.41 -1.79
C ARG A 112 8.21 2.93 -1.72
N ALA A 113 8.24 3.50 -0.51
CA ALA A 113 8.43 4.93 -0.33
C ALA A 113 9.83 5.40 -0.72
N GLU A 114 10.84 4.59 -0.42
CA GLU A 114 12.23 4.77 -0.81
C GLU A 114 12.42 4.52 -2.30
N ALA A 115 11.84 3.44 -2.85
CA ALA A 115 11.82 3.17 -4.29
C ALA A 115 11.30 4.38 -5.09
N ARG A 116 10.21 4.98 -4.61
CA ARG A 116 9.65 6.19 -5.22
C ARG A 116 10.57 7.40 -5.10
N GLN A 117 11.34 7.51 -4.01
CA GLN A 117 12.32 8.58 -3.84
C GLN A 117 13.45 8.41 -4.86
N LEU A 118 14.00 7.20 -5.02
CA LEU A 118 15.01 6.90 -6.05
C LEU A 118 14.53 7.26 -7.46
N VAL A 119 13.32 6.83 -7.82
CA VAL A 119 12.69 7.18 -9.11
C VAL A 119 12.53 8.70 -9.26
N SER A 120 12.03 9.38 -8.23
CA SER A 120 11.83 10.84 -8.29
C SER A 120 13.13 11.63 -8.34
N HIS A 121 14.23 11.08 -7.82
CA HIS A 121 15.56 11.69 -7.79
C HIS A 121 16.39 11.34 -9.03
N LYS A 122 15.77 10.76 -10.07
CA LYS A 122 16.43 10.36 -11.32
C LYS A 122 17.55 9.32 -11.14
N ALA A 123 17.50 8.53 -10.08
CA ALA A 123 18.47 7.45 -9.84
C ALA A 123 18.16 6.17 -10.64
N ILE A 124 17.00 6.11 -11.30
CA ILE A 124 16.53 4.94 -12.06
C ILE A 124 16.38 5.33 -13.53
N ILE A 125 16.95 4.50 -14.42
CA ILE A 125 16.87 4.64 -15.87
C ILE A 125 16.19 3.38 -16.43
N VAL A 126 15.31 3.55 -17.41
CA VAL A 126 14.58 2.44 -18.06
C VAL A 126 14.91 2.47 -19.54
N ASN A 127 15.48 1.38 -20.06
CA ASN A 127 15.87 1.22 -21.48
C ASN A 127 16.92 2.21 -22.00
N GLY A 128 17.70 2.84 -21.12
CA GLY A 128 18.67 3.88 -21.50
C GLY A 128 18.02 5.25 -21.74
N PRO A 129 18.83 6.31 -21.94
CA PRO A 129 18.36 7.59 -22.47
C PRO A 129 17.99 7.51 -23.96
#